data_AF-K5W757-F1
#
_entry.id   AF-K5W757-F1
#
_cell.length_a   1.000
_cell.length_b   1.000
_cell.length_c   1.000
_cell.angle_alpha   90.00
_cell.angle_beta   90.00
_cell.angle_gamma   90.00
#
_symmetry.space_group_name_H-M   'P 1'
#
loop_
_entity.id
_entity.type
_entity.pdbx_description
1 polymer ?
#
loop_
_entity_poly.entity_id
_entity_poly.type
_entity_poly.pdbx_seq_one_letter_code
_entity_poly.pdbx_strand_id
1 'polypeptide(L)'
;MFYIHGPRGCGISCNDALNGRFAGLQDPDALVECPRSMMLRVMWPDYEPWSATILLHPGTSRADLAMCVSLYAQRFLDESLTKCLRDDTRWRLGPGAITLSDLELVGLQPVTARDWQVHFRVRQATLQAV
;
A
#
# COMPACT_ATOMS: atom_id res chain seq x y z
N MET A 1 -11.68 -1.20 -1.07
CA MET A 1 -10.90 -1.78 -2.19
C MET A 1 -10.59 -0.68 -3.20
N PHE A 2 -9.44 -0.74 -3.88
CA PHE A 2 -9.05 0.20 -4.92
C PHE A 2 -9.23 -0.47 -6.28
N TYR A 3 -10.38 -0.26 -6.91
CA TYR A 3 -10.69 -0.86 -8.21
C TYR A 3 -10.03 -0.08 -9.34
N ILE A 4 -9.59 -0.79 -10.37
CA ILE A 4 -9.02 -0.20 -11.56
C ILE A 4 -9.82 -0.58 -12.79
N HIS A 5 -9.90 0.31 -13.77
CA HIS A 5 -10.58 0.02 -15.03
C HIS A 5 -9.86 -1.11 -15.81
N GLY A 6 -10.63 -2.04 -16.38
CA GLY A 6 -10.14 -3.13 -17.22
C GLY A 6 -10.00 -4.48 -16.50
N PRO A 7 -9.47 -5.52 -17.19
CA PRO A 7 -9.53 -6.92 -16.75
C PRO A 7 -8.65 -7.23 -15.53
N ARG A 8 -7.79 -6.29 -15.12
CA ARG A 8 -6.92 -6.42 -13.93
C ARG A 8 -7.70 -6.30 -12.61
N GLY A 9 -8.92 -5.74 -12.66
CA GLY A 9 -9.88 -5.72 -11.56
C GLY A 9 -9.56 -4.74 -10.43
N CYS A 10 -8.57 -5.06 -9.58
CA CYS A 10 -8.31 -4.35 -8.33
C CYS A 10 -6.81 -4.20 -8.07
N GLY A 11 -6.39 -3.04 -7.56
CA GLY A 11 -5.02 -2.73 -7.18
C GLY A 11 -4.46 -1.53 -7.95
N ILE A 12 -4.12 -0.45 -7.24
CA ILE A 12 -3.39 0.71 -7.79
C ILE A 12 -1.90 0.60 -7.42
N SER A 13 -0.98 0.95 -8.33
CA SER A 13 0.45 0.98 -7.97
C SER A 13 0.70 2.02 -6.88
N CYS A 14 1.41 1.62 -5.83
CA CYS A 14 1.82 2.55 -4.78
C CYS A 14 2.74 3.65 -5.34
N ASN A 15 3.64 3.29 -6.26
CA ASN A 15 4.49 4.27 -6.92
C ASN A 15 3.68 5.26 -7.78
N ASP A 16 2.68 4.80 -8.54
CA ASP A 16 1.83 5.72 -9.32
C ASP A 16 1.01 6.65 -8.43
N ALA A 17 0.36 6.09 -7.40
CA ALA A 17 -0.45 6.85 -6.46
C ALA A 17 0.38 7.91 -5.71
N LEU A 18 1.61 7.56 -5.29
CA LEU A 18 2.52 8.49 -4.63
C LEU A 18 2.89 9.69 -5.52
N ASN A 19 2.92 9.48 -6.83
CA ASN A 19 3.23 10.52 -7.82
C ASN A 19 1.97 11.18 -8.42
N GLY A 20 0.79 11.00 -7.80
CA GLY A 20 -0.46 11.61 -8.27
C GLY A 20 -1.02 11.03 -9.57
N ARG A 21 -0.57 9.84 -9.99
CA ARG A 21 -1.03 9.19 -11.23
C ARG A 21 -2.18 8.22 -10.92
N PHE A 22 -3.41 8.64 -11.24
CA PHE A 22 -4.64 7.88 -10.94
C PHE A 22 -5.44 7.45 -12.18
N ALA A 23 -4.87 7.55 -13.39
CA ALA A 23 -5.61 7.33 -14.66
C ALA A 23 -6.31 5.96 -14.77
N GLY A 24 -5.84 4.94 -14.03
CA GLY A 24 -6.47 3.63 -13.97
C GLY A 24 -7.45 3.43 -12.82
N LEU A 25 -7.47 4.31 -11.81
CA LEU A 25 -8.29 4.18 -10.60
C LEU A 25 -9.75 4.49 -10.93
N GLN A 26 -10.65 3.60 -10.55
CA GLN A 26 -12.08 3.84 -10.67
C GLN A 26 -12.54 4.85 -9.61
N ASP A 27 -13.38 5.81 -10.02
CA ASP A 27 -13.92 6.91 -9.21
C ASP A 27 -12.87 7.56 -8.28
N PRO A 28 -11.79 8.16 -8.84
CA PRO A 28 -10.72 8.73 -8.04
C PRO A 28 -11.22 9.84 -7.11
N ASP A 29 -12.20 10.63 -7.56
CA ASP A 29 -12.79 11.76 -6.82
C ASP A 29 -13.89 11.35 -5.83
N ALA A 30 -14.27 10.06 -5.79
CA ALA A 30 -15.30 9.60 -4.87
C ALA A 30 -14.83 9.76 -3.42
N LEU A 31 -15.66 10.40 -2.60
CA LEU A 31 -15.38 10.59 -1.18
C LEU A 31 -15.39 9.25 -0.46
N VAL A 32 -14.41 9.05 0.41
CA VAL A 32 -14.28 7.85 1.24
C VAL A 32 -14.83 8.10 2.64
N GLU A 33 -15.76 7.26 3.07
CA GLU A 33 -16.25 7.26 4.44
C GLU A 33 -15.25 6.52 5.34
N CYS A 34 -14.37 7.28 5.99
CA CYS A 34 -13.37 6.76 6.91
C CYS A 34 -13.18 7.69 8.12
N PRO A 35 -12.75 7.16 9.28
CA PRO A 35 -12.41 7.99 10.42
C PRO A 35 -11.29 8.98 10.05
N ARG A 36 -11.39 10.23 10.52
CA ARG A 36 -10.31 11.21 10.31
C ARG A 36 -8.97 10.73 10.83
N SER A 37 -8.94 10.03 11.95
CA SER A 37 -7.71 9.50 12.55
C SER A 37 -7.85 8.00 12.70
N MET A 38 -6.94 7.27 12.07
CA MET A 38 -6.90 5.81 12.11
C MET A 38 -5.45 5.31 12.10
N MET A 39 -5.24 4.14 12.69
CA MET A 39 -3.97 3.43 12.66
C MET A 39 -3.96 2.49 11.45
N LEU A 40 -3.02 2.73 10.53
CA LEU A 40 -2.70 1.78 9.47
C LEU A 40 -1.83 0.67 10.03
N ARG A 41 -2.12 -0.56 9.63
CA ARG A 41 -1.36 -1.75 9.97
C ARG A 41 -0.87 -2.42 8.70
N VAL A 42 0.40 -2.79 8.68
CA VAL A 42 1.03 -3.58 7.63
C VAL A 42 1.55 -4.85 8.26
N MET A 43 1.07 -5.97 7.73
CA MET A 43 1.56 -7.30 8.08
C MET A 43 2.34 -7.79 6.88
N TRP A 44 3.64 -7.98 7.05
CA TRP A 44 4.52 -8.41 5.97
C TRP A 44 5.24 -9.71 6.37
N PRO A 45 5.29 -10.72 5.49
CA PRO A 45 5.90 -12.00 5.85
C PRO A 45 7.38 -11.84 6.22
N ASP A 46 7.80 -12.49 7.30
CA ASP A 46 9.18 -12.46 7.82
C ASP A 46 9.66 -11.10 8.33
N TYR A 47 8.73 -10.19 8.66
CA TYR A 47 9.00 -8.91 9.30
C TYR A 47 8.08 -8.75 10.52
N GLU A 48 8.51 -7.93 11.48
CA GLU A 48 7.64 -7.53 12.58
C GLU A 48 6.42 -6.73 12.07
N PRO A 49 5.25 -6.84 12.73
CA PRO A 49 4.10 -6.00 12.42
C PRO A 49 4.47 -4.52 12.45
N TRP A 50 4.09 -3.80 11.40
CA TRP A 50 4.31 -2.36 11.31
C TRP A 50 2.99 -1.62 11.44
N SER A 51 3.00 -0.47 12.11
CA SER A 51 1.82 0.37 12.21
C SER A 51 2.17 1.84 12.33
N ALA A 52 1.31 2.70 11.79
CA ALA A 52 1.42 4.13 11.93
C ALA A 52 0.04 4.80 11.94
N THR A 53 -0.11 5.84 12.75
CA THR A 53 -1.31 6.68 12.75
C THR A 53 -1.29 7.62 11.56
N ILE A 54 -2.40 7.67 10.84
CA ILE A 54 -2.64 8.64 9.77
C ILE A 54 -3.76 9.60 10.15
N LEU A 55 -3.69 10.81 9.60
CA LEU A 55 -4.71 11.83 9.75
C LEU A 55 -5.21 12.24 8.36
N LEU A 56 -6.50 12.04 8.12
CA LEU A 56 -7.19 12.36 6.89
C LEU A 56 -7.97 13.66 7.03
N HIS A 57 -8.00 14.42 5.94
CA HIS A 57 -8.73 15.67 5.85
C HIS A 57 -10.23 15.40 5.56
N PRO A 58 -11.13 16.32 5.92
CA PRO A 58 -12.51 16.28 5.44
C PRO A 58 -12.57 16.24 3.92
N GLY A 59 -13.48 15.43 3.38
CA GLY A 59 -13.61 15.30 1.92
C GLY A 59 -12.43 14.59 1.26
N THR A 60 -11.70 13.75 1.99
CA THR A 60 -10.69 12.86 1.40
C THR A 60 -11.34 12.02 0.30
N SER A 61 -10.79 12.12 -0.91
CA SER A 61 -11.19 11.30 -2.05
C SER A 61 -10.50 9.93 -2.02
N ARG A 62 -10.95 9.01 -2.89
CA ARG A 62 -10.30 7.71 -3.06
C ARG A 62 -8.85 7.86 -3.54
N ALA A 63 -8.56 8.83 -4.40
CA ALA A 63 -7.22 9.17 -4.85
C ALA A 63 -6.35 9.72 -3.70
N ASP A 64 -6.88 10.63 -2.90
CA ASP A 64 -6.18 11.18 -1.72
C ASP A 64 -5.82 10.07 -0.73
N LEU A 65 -6.76 9.15 -0.47
CA LEU A 65 -6.51 8.01 0.40
C LEU A 65 -5.44 7.08 -0.19
N ALA A 66 -5.50 6.79 -1.50
CA ALA A 66 -4.50 5.95 -2.16
C ALA A 66 -3.09 6.56 -2.07
N MET A 67 -2.98 7.87 -2.32
CA MET A 67 -1.72 8.62 -2.20
C MET A 67 -1.19 8.60 -0.77
N CYS A 68 -2.05 8.91 0.21
CA CYS A 68 -1.70 8.89 1.63
C CYS A 68 -1.17 7.52 2.05
N VAL A 69 -1.90 6.44 1.74
CA VAL A 69 -1.47 5.08 2.09
C VAL A 69 -0.17 4.70 1.39
N SER A 70 0.04 5.14 0.16
CA SER A 70 1.28 4.88 -0.59
C SER A 70 2.48 5.61 -0.01
N LEU A 71 2.29 6.82 0.53
CA LEU A 71 3.32 7.52 1.32
C LEU A 71 3.71 6.71 2.56
N TYR A 72 2.73 6.16 3.28
CA TYR A 72 2.98 5.32 4.45
C TYR A 72 3.54 3.95 4.06
N ALA A 73 3.26 3.43 2.86
CA ALA A 73 3.92 2.24 2.33
C ALA A 73 5.41 2.48 2.09
N GLN A 74 5.79 3.63 1.51
CA GLN A 74 7.20 4.03 1.38
C GLN A 74 7.87 4.11 2.75
N ARG A 75 7.22 4.77 3.72
CA ARG A 75 7.72 4.85 5.10
C ARG A 75 7.90 3.48 5.75
N PHE A 76 6.93 2.56 5.57
CA PHE A 76 7.03 1.18 6.02
C PHE A 76 8.25 0.48 5.42
N LEU A 77 8.48 0.61 4.11
CA LEU A 77 9.63 0.01 3.44
C LEU A 77 10.93 0.53 4.05
N ASP A 78 11.08 1.85 4.15
CA ASP A 78 12.28 2.51 4.66
C ASP A 78 12.59 2.11 6.11
N GLU A 79 11.58 2.10 6.98
CA GLU A 79 11.73 1.73 8.39
C GLU A 79 11.95 0.23 8.59
N SER A 80 11.63 -0.60 7.59
CA SER A 80 11.72 -2.06 7.67
C SER A 80 12.96 -2.64 6.98
N LEU A 81 13.73 -1.87 6.20
CA LEU A 81 14.84 -2.36 5.37
C LEU A 81 15.80 -3.31 6.11
N THR A 82 16.11 -3.03 7.38
CA THR A 82 17.07 -3.78 8.20
C THR A 82 16.43 -4.70 9.23
N LYS A 83 15.10 -4.87 9.20
CA LYS A 83 14.31 -5.59 10.21
C LYS A 83 13.78 -6.94 9.72
N CYS A 84 14.40 -7.49 8.68
CA CYS A 84 14.01 -8.81 8.21
C CYS A 84 14.38 -9.86 9.26
N LEU A 85 13.41 -10.69 9.65
CA LEU A 85 13.60 -11.74 10.66
C LEU A 85 14.28 -12.99 10.06
N ARG A 86 14.31 -13.11 8.73
CA ARG A 86 14.88 -14.25 7.99
C ARG A 86 15.60 -13.80 6.73
N ASP A 87 16.89 -14.05 6.63
CA ASP A 87 17.71 -13.63 5.48
C ASP A 87 17.39 -14.34 4.16
N ASP A 88 16.80 -15.54 4.22
CA ASP A 88 16.49 -16.42 3.08
C ASP A 88 15.08 -16.21 2.49
N THR A 89 14.41 -15.10 2.78
CA THR A 89 13.02 -14.88 2.36
C THR A 89 12.88 -14.28 0.97
N ARG A 90 11.88 -14.77 0.21
CA ARG A 90 11.38 -14.16 -1.03
C ARG A 90 10.63 -12.84 -0.81
N TRP A 91 10.30 -12.51 0.45
CA TRP A 91 9.54 -11.31 0.83
C TRP A 91 10.45 -10.16 1.25
N ARG A 92 11.76 -10.26 0.97
CA ARG A 92 12.73 -9.26 1.36
C ARG A 92 12.39 -7.89 0.74
N LEU A 93 12.49 -6.86 1.55
CA LEU A 93 12.29 -5.47 1.19
C LEU A 93 13.62 -4.79 0.85
N GLY A 94 13.60 -3.88 -0.11
CA GLY A 94 14.75 -3.03 -0.45
C GLY A 94 15.36 -3.31 -1.82
N PRO A 95 16.51 -2.66 -2.13
CA PRO A 95 17.16 -2.76 -3.42
C PRO A 95 17.49 -4.21 -3.82
N GLY A 96 17.17 -4.58 -5.07
CA GLY A 96 17.36 -5.96 -5.55
C GLY A 96 16.35 -6.97 -5.00
N ALA A 97 15.31 -6.52 -4.31
CA ALA A 97 14.19 -7.32 -3.82
C ALA A 97 12.88 -6.54 -4.04
N ILE A 98 11.94 -6.56 -3.08
CA ILE A 98 10.64 -5.87 -3.21
C ILE A 98 10.80 -4.39 -2.84
N THR A 99 10.42 -3.52 -3.77
CA THR A 99 10.42 -2.06 -3.62
C THR A 99 9.01 -1.48 -3.79
N LEU A 100 8.84 -0.17 -3.60
CA LEU A 100 7.54 0.50 -3.77
C LEU A 100 6.94 0.30 -5.18
N SER A 101 7.80 0.22 -6.19
CA SER A 101 7.41 -0.01 -7.59
C SER A 101 6.75 -1.38 -7.81
N ASP A 102 7.08 -2.35 -6.96
CA ASP A 102 6.54 -3.70 -7.00
C ASP A 102 5.21 -3.82 -6.23
N LEU A 103 4.82 -2.79 -5.46
CA LEU A 103 3.61 -2.82 -4.64
C LEU A 103 2.40 -2.23 -5.36
N GLU A 104 1.30 -2.96 -5.27
CA GLU A 104 -0.04 -2.47 -5.53
C GLU A 104 -0.86 -2.43 -4.26
N LEU A 105 -1.47 -1.28 -3.99
CA LEU A 105 -2.46 -1.10 -2.95
C LEU A 105 -3.80 -1.68 -3.44
N VAL A 106 -4.22 -2.79 -2.85
CA VAL A 106 -5.45 -3.51 -3.20
C VAL A 106 -6.62 -3.01 -2.37
N GLY A 107 -6.40 -2.79 -1.08
CA GLY A 107 -7.48 -2.41 -0.19
C GLY A 107 -7.03 -2.00 1.20
N LEU A 108 -7.97 -1.41 1.91
CA LEU A 108 -7.93 -1.15 3.33
C LEU A 108 -9.14 -1.84 3.94
N GLN A 109 -8.93 -2.59 5.02
CA GLN A 109 -9.99 -3.29 5.73
C GLN A 109 -10.00 -2.85 7.20
N PRO A 110 -11.16 -2.42 7.74
CA PRO A 110 -11.26 -2.14 9.16
C PRO A 110 -11.11 -3.44 9.96
N VAL A 111 -10.21 -3.44 10.94
CA VAL A 111 -10.06 -4.48 11.97
C VAL A 111 -10.84 -4.05 13.21
N THR A 112 -10.73 -2.77 13.56
CA THR A 112 -11.56 -2.10 14.59
C THR A 112 -12.06 -0.77 14.04
N ALA A 113 -12.80 0.00 14.84
CA ALA A 113 -13.26 1.34 14.45
C ALA A 113 -12.11 2.29 14.09
N ARG A 114 -10.89 2.07 14.61
CA ARG A 114 -9.72 2.94 14.37
C ARG A 114 -8.50 2.20 13.86
N ASP A 115 -8.56 0.89 13.69
CA ASP A 115 -7.46 0.07 13.16
C ASP A 115 -7.81 -0.45 11.78
N TRP A 116 -6.93 -0.21 10.81
CA TRP A 116 -7.16 -0.56 9.42
C TRP A 116 -5.98 -1.34 8.86
N GLN A 117 -6.24 -2.55 8.38
CA GLN A 117 -5.25 -3.40 7.73
C GLN A 117 -5.07 -2.96 6.28
N VAL A 118 -3.82 -2.70 5.89
CA VAL A 118 -3.45 -2.47 4.50
C VAL A 118 -3.21 -3.81 3.81
N HIS A 119 -3.78 -3.95 2.62
CA HIS A 119 -3.60 -5.12 1.77
C HIS A 119 -2.83 -4.73 0.51
N PHE A 120 -1.65 -5.33 0.37
CA PHE A 120 -0.80 -5.17 -0.80
C PHE A 120 -0.86 -6.41 -1.69
N ARG A 121 -0.64 -6.19 -2.98
CA ARG A 121 -0.22 -7.23 -3.92
C ARG A 121 1.18 -6.89 -4.41
N VAL A 122 2.07 -7.88 -4.38
CA VAL A 122 3.39 -7.77 -5.00
C VAL A 122 3.23 -8.15 -6.46
N ARG A 123 3.53 -7.21 -7.37
CA ARG A 123 3.75 -7.52 -8.78
C ARG A 123 5.01 -8.37 -8.80
N GLN A 124 4.91 -9.63 -9.21
CA GLN A 124 6.12 -10.40 -9.46
C GLN A 124 6.87 -9.65 -10.56
N ALA A 125 7.99 -9.02 -10.21
CA ALA A 125 8.99 -8.69 -11.20
C ALA A 125 9.24 -10.00 -11.93
N THR A 126 8.91 -10.05 -13.22
CA THR A 126 9.30 -11.15 -14.06
C THR A 126 10.80 -11.28 -13.84
N LEU A 127 11.24 -12.36 -13.19
CA LEU A 127 12.64 -12.75 -13.21
C LEU A 127 12.96 -12.82 -14.70
N GLN A 128 13.63 -11.81 -15.24
CA GLN A 128 14.30 -11.96 -16.51
C GLN A 128 15.33 -13.05 -16.21
N ALA A 129 14.99 -14.27 -16.61
CA ALA A 129 15.95 -15.35 -16.70
C ALA A 129 17.08 -14.82 -17.58
N VAL A 130 18.28 -14.84 -17.00
CA VAL A 130 19.56 -14.50 -17.65
C VAL A 130 19.74 -15.39 -18.88
#